data_AF-A0A3R6XGB8-F1
#
_entry.id   AF-A0A3R6XGB8-F1
#
_cell.length_a   1.000
_cell.length_b   1.000
_cell.length_c   1.000
_cell.angle_alpha   90.00
_cell.angle_beta   90.00
_cell.angle_gamma   90.00
#
_symmetry.space_group_name_H-M   'P 1'
#
loop_
_entity.id
_entity.type
_entity.pdbx_description
1 polymer ?
#
loop_
_entity_poly.entity_id
_entity_poly.type
_entity_poly.pdbx_seq_one_letter_code
_entity_poly.pdbx_strand_id
1 'polypeptide(L)'
;MKKKYKVLLIIAAVLVVVDLVGFFVFASPAMKMNKLFKALNDGDSKAAQSAYRELSDNGRTKANDLLIDFAYDKENKLENDKIKYKEFSKCMDAATSVTKKIPTEVTDFKAKGDRYQMTSLYEDCAKEYINNKQSDEYIKLRNSFLDIYNNYTDDTEFDNAMVEYLDEKNEEFRNNTITADELNAYAYTGADLFNGYSSAYDKSTRIANDLQNIQKYETHYQEAQGYFDNDQYYECYDYCVDELDYYFSYEDDTTGYSQKFETLKDNAYDTGKTYYLDQANAAVAEGRLDDAKEILQKIDEFYEGTVNTAAAWESTHEAWMTPYVEYIANINNTVKNDMASAPATGDYNDPSKMDSNYVYISEFTLHDFDGNGIPELIAIDYDHDLEFVYTYDSDKVVLTGVFYMDRIGDNSFSVVINLLTLPDGWEGRSLIELSGKTWTEKESYYANYNDERYKVNGNDVTIDEMNEESNYMNNRTNSIYFYSYDINDADDVKSIIYSYTADN
;
A
#
# COMPACT_ATOMS: atom_id res chain seq x y z
N MET A 1 -72.55 77.13 52.03
CA MET A 1 -71.13 76.81 52.31
C MET A 1 -70.83 75.31 52.55
N LYS A 2 -71.68 74.53 53.24
CA LYS A 2 -71.40 73.08 53.52
C LYS A 2 -71.28 72.14 52.31
N LYS A 3 -71.94 72.43 51.17
CA LYS A 3 -71.86 71.61 49.93
C LYS A 3 -70.52 71.74 49.19
N LYS A 4 -69.92 72.95 49.13
CA LYS A 4 -68.64 73.20 48.44
C LYS A 4 -67.46 72.51 49.13
N TYR A 5 -67.46 72.47 50.46
CA TYR A 5 -66.42 71.78 51.25
C TYR A 5 -66.44 70.25 51.07
N LYS A 6 -67.65 69.65 50.98
CA LYS A 6 -67.79 68.21 50.69
C LYS A 6 -67.27 67.84 49.29
N VAL A 7 -67.52 68.69 48.29
CA VAL A 7 -67.04 68.47 46.92
C VAL A 7 -65.52 68.60 46.83
N LEU A 8 -64.91 69.58 47.52
CA LEU A 8 -63.45 69.71 47.62
C LEU A 8 -62.79 68.51 48.32
N LEU A 9 -63.40 67.97 49.37
CA LEU A 9 -62.92 66.77 50.06
C LEU A 9 -62.98 65.51 49.18
N ILE A 10 -64.04 65.38 48.37
CA ILE A 10 -64.18 64.27 47.42
C ILE A 10 -63.13 64.38 46.30
N ILE A 11 -62.91 65.58 45.74
CA ILE A 11 -61.90 65.80 44.70
C ILE A 11 -60.49 65.52 45.25
N ALA A 12 -60.18 65.95 46.47
CA ALA A 12 -58.91 65.66 47.12
C ALA A 12 -58.73 64.15 47.39
N ALA A 13 -59.78 63.45 47.85
CA ALA A 13 -59.74 62.00 48.03
C ALA A 13 -59.56 61.25 46.71
N VAL A 14 -60.20 61.70 45.62
CA VAL A 14 -60.04 61.12 44.28
C VAL A 14 -58.62 61.33 43.76
N LEU A 15 -58.02 62.51 43.96
CA LEU A 15 -56.62 62.77 43.58
C LEU A 15 -55.64 61.89 44.36
N VAL A 16 -55.83 61.73 45.67
CA VAL A 16 -55.03 60.79 46.49
C VAL A 16 -55.21 59.35 46.02
N VAL A 17 -56.42 58.94 45.66
CA VAL A 17 -56.68 57.60 45.10
C VAL A 17 -56.03 57.43 43.74
N VAL A 18 -56.04 58.45 42.87
CA VAL A 18 -55.38 58.42 41.55
C VAL A 18 -53.86 58.35 41.70
N ASP A 19 -53.26 59.11 42.63
CA ASP A 19 -51.84 59.05 42.93
C ASP A 19 -51.44 57.71 43.56
N LEU A 20 -52.26 57.16 44.46
CA LEU A 20 -52.07 55.82 45.02
C LEU A 20 -52.20 54.76 43.93
N VAL A 21 -53.18 54.86 43.04
CA VAL A 21 -53.34 53.94 41.90
C VAL A 21 -52.15 54.06 40.96
N GLY A 22 -51.68 55.27 40.63
CA GLY A 22 -50.48 55.48 39.83
C GLY A 22 -49.23 54.88 40.49
N PHE A 23 -49.08 55.04 41.80
CA PHE A 23 -48.01 54.44 42.58
C PHE A 23 -48.09 52.91 42.61
N PHE A 24 -49.27 52.34 42.87
CA PHE A 24 -49.44 50.88 42.96
C PHE A 24 -49.46 50.17 41.60
N VAL A 25 -49.91 50.83 40.53
CA VAL A 25 -50.01 50.27 39.18
C VAL A 25 -48.72 50.45 38.37
N PHE A 26 -48.00 51.57 38.51
CA PHE A 26 -46.83 51.86 37.68
C PHE A 26 -45.52 51.94 38.47
N ALA A 27 -45.46 52.73 39.55
CA ALA A 27 -44.19 52.97 40.26
C ALA A 27 -43.72 51.76 41.10
N SER A 28 -44.63 51.14 41.85
CA SER A 28 -44.34 50.03 42.75
C SER A 28 -43.85 48.77 42.01
N PRO A 29 -44.48 48.34 40.89
CA PRO A 29 -43.96 47.22 40.10
C PRO A 29 -42.59 47.49 39.49
N ALA A 30 -42.33 48.70 38.99
CA ALA A 30 -41.03 49.09 38.44
C ALA A 30 -39.93 49.14 39.52
N MET A 31 -40.23 49.66 40.72
CA MET A 31 -39.31 49.65 41.86
C MET A 31 -38.95 48.23 42.31
N LYS A 32 -39.94 47.32 42.35
CA LYS A 32 -39.71 45.92 42.71
C LYS A 32 -38.89 45.17 41.66
N MET A 33 -39.13 45.45 40.37
CA MET A 33 -38.30 44.91 39.28
C MET A 33 -36.85 45.42 39.36
N ASN A 34 -36.66 46.71 39.63
CA ASN A 34 -35.31 47.27 39.81
C ASN A 34 -34.61 46.67 41.05
N LYS A 35 -35.34 46.46 42.16
CA LYS A 35 -34.82 45.78 43.35
C LYS A 35 -34.36 44.35 43.04
N LEU A 36 -35.09 43.62 42.20
CA LEU A 36 -34.69 42.29 41.72
C LEU A 36 -33.37 42.36 40.95
N PHE A 37 -33.29 43.12 39.86
CA PHE A 37 -32.07 43.17 39.03
C PHE A 37 -30.87 43.82 39.72
N LYS A 38 -31.10 44.71 40.70
CA LYS A 38 -30.04 45.16 41.59
C LYS A 38 -29.52 44.01 42.45
N ALA A 39 -30.39 43.25 43.10
CA ALA A 39 -29.97 42.11 43.91
C ALA A 39 -29.26 41.02 43.08
N LEU A 40 -29.66 40.83 41.82
CA LEU A 40 -28.97 39.95 40.87
C LEU A 40 -27.57 40.45 40.52
N ASN A 41 -27.41 41.74 40.21
CA ASN A 41 -26.09 42.34 39.97
C ASN A 41 -25.19 42.29 41.20
N ASP A 42 -25.76 42.42 42.40
CA ASP A 42 -25.03 42.34 43.67
C ASP A 42 -24.69 40.89 44.05
N GLY A 43 -25.23 39.88 43.34
CA GLY A 43 -25.05 38.47 43.63
C GLY A 43 -25.75 37.99 44.91
N ASP A 44 -26.78 38.72 45.38
CA ASP A 44 -27.52 38.37 46.60
C ASP A 44 -28.74 37.51 46.27
N SER A 45 -28.54 36.19 46.27
CA SER A 45 -29.59 35.19 46.03
C SER A 45 -30.81 35.36 46.94
N LYS A 46 -30.63 35.75 48.21
CA LYS A 46 -31.74 35.88 49.18
C LYS A 46 -32.55 37.14 48.90
N ALA A 47 -31.88 38.25 48.62
CA ALA A 47 -32.55 39.49 48.24
C ALA A 47 -33.25 39.35 46.88
N ALA A 48 -32.64 38.65 45.92
CA ALA A 48 -33.23 38.39 44.61
C ALA A 48 -34.51 37.52 44.72
N GLN A 49 -34.45 36.42 45.46
CA GLN A 49 -35.63 35.58 45.75
C GLN A 49 -36.76 36.37 46.43
N SER A 50 -36.41 37.21 47.41
CA SER A 50 -37.38 38.03 48.14
C SER A 50 -38.03 39.06 47.22
N ALA A 51 -37.23 39.77 46.41
CA ALA A 51 -37.72 40.75 45.45
C ALA A 51 -38.62 40.11 44.37
N TYR A 52 -38.28 38.90 43.90
CA TYR A 52 -39.10 38.18 42.92
C TYR A 52 -40.45 37.74 43.49
N ARG A 53 -40.49 37.26 44.75
CA ARG A 53 -41.75 36.90 45.43
C ARG A 53 -42.67 38.09 45.65
N GLU A 54 -42.11 39.29 45.78
CA GLU A 54 -42.88 40.54 45.90
C GLU A 54 -43.55 40.99 44.58
N LEU A 55 -43.19 40.39 43.44
CA LEU A 55 -43.78 40.66 42.12
C LEU A 55 -45.16 39.99 41.97
N SER A 56 -46.05 40.69 41.26
CA SER A 56 -47.31 40.12 40.76
C SER A 56 -47.05 39.04 39.70
N ASP A 57 -48.05 38.23 39.36
CA ASP A 57 -47.88 37.15 38.38
C ASP A 57 -47.40 37.67 37.01
N ASN A 58 -48.02 38.73 36.48
CA ASN A 58 -47.54 39.41 35.26
C ASN A 58 -46.12 39.97 35.42
N GLY A 59 -45.78 40.45 36.62
CA GLY A 59 -44.43 40.92 36.95
C GLY A 59 -43.40 39.80 36.93
N ARG A 60 -43.75 38.60 37.39
CA ARG A 60 -42.87 37.42 37.36
C ARG A 60 -42.69 36.89 35.95
N THR A 61 -43.73 36.89 35.11
CA THR A 61 -43.58 36.56 33.67
C THR A 61 -42.57 37.50 33.01
N LYS A 62 -42.74 38.82 33.17
CA LYS A 62 -41.80 39.79 32.63
C LYS A 62 -40.39 39.66 33.23
N ALA A 63 -40.28 39.32 34.52
CA ALA A 63 -38.99 39.11 35.16
C ALA A 63 -38.26 37.89 34.59
N ASN A 64 -38.97 36.83 34.21
CA ASN A 64 -38.37 35.66 33.57
C ASN A 64 -37.80 36.00 32.19
N ASP A 65 -38.50 36.80 31.37
CA ASP A 65 -37.96 37.26 30.08
C ASP A 65 -36.69 38.11 30.29
N LEU A 66 -36.72 39.04 31.25
CA LEU A 66 -35.58 39.89 31.57
C LEU A 66 -34.42 39.14 32.25
N LEU A 67 -34.68 37.97 32.87
CA LEU A 67 -33.64 37.10 33.42
C LEU A 67 -32.80 36.49 32.30
N ILE A 68 -33.42 36.17 31.15
CA ILE A 68 -32.71 35.69 29.96
C ILE A 68 -31.82 36.81 29.42
N ASP A 69 -32.35 38.02 29.24
CA ASP A 69 -31.57 39.19 28.81
C ASP A 69 -30.40 39.51 29.76
N PHE A 70 -30.63 39.38 31.07
CA PHE A 70 -29.62 39.57 32.09
C PHE A 70 -28.52 38.51 32.02
N ALA A 71 -28.89 37.23 31.88
CA ALA A 71 -27.96 36.13 31.74
C ALA A 71 -27.07 36.30 30.50
N TYR A 72 -27.69 36.65 29.37
CA TYR A 72 -26.99 36.97 28.11
C TYR A 72 -26.03 38.16 28.29
N ASP A 73 -26.47 39.28 28.89
CA ASP A 73 -25.58 40.43 29.14
C ASP A 73 -24.38 40.07 30.03
N LYS A 74 -24.57 39.20 31.03
CA LYS A 74 -23.50 38.75 31.92
C LYS A 74 -22.51 37.80 31.24
N GLU A 75 -23.00 36.86 30.44
CA GLU A 75 -22.14 35.99 29.64
C GLU A 75 -21.32 36.79 28.62
N ASN A 76 -21.96 37.66 27.82
CA ASN A 76 -21.22 38.54 26.91
C ASN A 76 -20.19 39.42 27.63
N LYS A 77 -20.50 39.94 28.82
CA LYS A 77 -19.54 40.72 29.60
C LYS A 77 -18.36 39.88 30.09
N LEU A 78 -18.57 38.60 30.39
CA LEU A 78 -17.51 37.67 30.76
C LEU A 78 -16.61 37.40 29.54
N GLU A 79 -17.19 37.01 28.40
CA GLU A 79 -16.46 36.71 27.16
C GLU A 79 -15.65 37.89 26.61
N ASN A 80 -16.08 39.12 26.91
CA ASN A 80 -15.39 40.36 26.53
C ASN A 80 -14.54 40.96 27.65
N ASP A 81 -14.19 40.19 28.69
CA ASP A 81 -13.34 40.61 29.83
C ASP A 81 -13.83 41.84 30.61
N LYS A 82 -15.12 42.19 30.50
CA LYS A 82 -15.72 43.35 31.21
C LYS A 82 -16.08 43.04 32.65
N ILE A 83 -16.26 41.76 33.00
CA ILE A 83 -16.43 41.28 34.37
C ILE A 83 -15.55 40.05 34.59
N LYS A 84 -15.16 39.80 35.84
CA LYS A 84 -14.43 38.57 36.21
C LYS A 84 -15.41 37.42 36.42
N TYR A 85 -14.95 36.18 36.22
CA TYR A 85 -15.76 34.98 36.46
C TYR A 85 -16.40 34.93 37.85
N LYS A 86 -15.68 35.32 38.90
CA LYS A 86 -16.24 35.38 40.26
C LYS A 86 -17.45 36.32 40.38
N GLU A 87 -17.49 37.39 39.61
CA GLU A 87 -18.65 38.30 39.54
C GLU A 87 -19.78 37.69 38.72
N PHE A 88 -19.44 37.13 37.55
CA PHE A 88 -20.38 36.39 36.70
C PHE A 88 -21.09 35.26 37.46
N SER A 89 -20.31 34.33 38.05
CA SER A 89 -20.80 33.17 38.80
C SER A 89 -21.75 33.60 39.91
N LYS A 90 -21.41 34.64 40.69
CA LYS A 90 -22.31 35.20 41.71
C LYS A 90 -23.62 35.74 41.14
N CYS A 91 -23.57 36.46 40.02
CA CYS A 91 -24.77 36.97 39.35
C CYS A 91 -25.65 35.81 38.87
N MET A 92 -25.06 34.76 38.31
CA MET A 92 -25.77 33.60 37.78
C MET A 92 -26.32 32.70 38.87
N ASP A 93 -25.61 32.51 39.98
CA ASP A 93 -26.12 31.81 41.17
C ASP A 93 -27.31 32.55 41.78
N ALA A 94 -27.24 33.89 41.82
CA ALA A 94 -28.39 34.70 42.23
C ALA A 94 -29.57 34.49 41.28
N ALA A 95 -29.35 34.57 39.95
CA ALA A 95 -30.37 34.42 38.92
C ALA A 95 -31.06 33.05 38.93
N THR A 96 -30.27 31.97 38.97
CA THR A 96 -30.77 30.58 39.00
C THR A 96 -31.51 30.26 40.30
N SER A 97 -31.20 30.94 41.40
CA SER A 97 -31.88 30.74 42.68
C SER A 97 -33.25 31.42 42.79
N VAL A 98 -33.60 32.35 41.88
CA VAL A 98 -34.77 33.22 42.01
C VAL A 98 -36.09 32.44 42.08
N THR A 99 -36.20 31.35 41.31
CA THR A 99 -37.41 30.53 41.20
C THR A 99 -37.06 29.08 40.88
N LYS A 100 -37.95 28.14 41.26
CA LYS A 100 -37.80 26.72 40.91
C LYS A 100 -38.02 26.41 39.42
N LYS A 101 -38.69 27.31 38.71
CA LYS A 101 -38.96 27.20 37.26
C LYS A 101 -38.18 28.30 36.54
N ILE A 102 -36.86 28.23 36.63
CA ILE A 102 -35.97 29.15 35.92
C ILE A 102 -36.08 28.85 34.42
N PRO A 103 -36.02 29.86 33.51
CA PRO A 103 -35.88 29.60 32.09
C PRO A 103 -34.60 28.80 31.81
N THR A 104 -34.70 27.79 30.95
CA THR A 104 -33.57 26.91 30.59
C THR A 104 -32.41 27.72 30.02
N GLU A 105 -32.70 28.78 29.27
CA GLU A 105 -31.71 29.66 28.66
C GLU A 105 -30.79 30.30 29.71
N VAL A 106 -31.29 30.61 30.91
CA VAL A 106 -30.48 31.17 32.01
C VAL A 106 -29.46 30.15 32.52
N THR A 107 -29.86 28.88 32.63
CA THR A 107 -28.94 27.79 33.00
C THR A 107 -27.94 27.49 31.90
N ASP A 108 -28.35 27.59 30.63
CA ASP A 108 -27.48 27.40 29.47
C ASP A 108 -26.41 28.49 29.39
N PHE A 109 -26.78 29.77 29.60
CA PHE A 109 -25.80 30.87 29.66
C PHE A 109 -24.82 30.73 30.83
N LYS A 110 -25.28 30.21 31.98
CA LYS A 110 -24.38 29.88 33.09
C LYS A 110 -23.39 28.80 32.68
N ALA A 111 -23.87 27.71 32.10
CA ALA A 111 -23.02 26.61 31.64
C ALA A 111 -22.00 27.07 30.59
N LYS A 112 -22.40 27.93 29.64
CA LYS A 112 -21.46 28.53 28.67
C LYS A 112 -20.36 29.35 29.34
N GLY A 113 -20.70 30.24 30.27
CA GLY A 113 -19.70 31.02 30.99
C GLY A 113 -18.78 30.17 31.87
N ASP A 114 -19.31 29.10 32.47
CA ASP A 114 -18.53 28.11 33.22
C ASP A 114 -17.55 27.37 32.30
N ARG A 115 -17.98 26.94 31.11
CA ARG A 115 -17.12 26.32 30.10
C ARG A 115 -16.03 27.26 29.61
N TYR A 116 -16.37 28.51 29.28
CA TYR A 116 -15.40 29.54 28.90
C TYR A 116 -14.31 29.70 29.97
N GLN A 117 -14.69 29.79 31.24
CA GLN A 117 -13.72 29.88 32.33
C GLN A 117 -12.89 28.61 32.50
N MET A 118 -13.50 27.42 32.36
CA MET A 118 -12.77 26.16 32.47
C MET A 118 -11.72 26.01 31.36
N THR A 119 -12.03 26.38 30.12
CA THR A 119 -11.05 26.41 29.01
C THR A 119 -9.90 27.37 29.30
N SER A 120 -10.20 28.59 29.78
CA SER A 120 -9.15 29.55 30.18
C SER A 120 -8.26 29.02 31.31
N LEU A 121 -8.86 28.40 32.35
CA LEU A 121 -8.09 27.81 33.45
C LEU A 121 -7.26 26.62 33.00
N TYR A 122 -7.77 25.80 32.09
CA TYR A 122 -7.04 24.70 31.49
C TYR A 122 -5.78 25.20 30.76
N GLU A 123 -5.93 26.23 29.93
CA GLU A 123 -4.83 26.83 29.19
C GLU A 123 -3.79 27.45 30.14
N ASP A 124 -4.24 28.15 31.18
CA ASP A 124 -3.36 28.71 32.21
C ASP A 124 -2.62 27.61 33.00
N CYS A 125 -3.29 26.51 33.35
CA CYS A 125 -2.67 25.33 33.97
C CYS A 125 -1.57 24.75 33.06
N ALA A 126 -1.87 24.55 31.77
CA ALA A 126 -0.90 24.00 30.83
C ALA A 126 0.31 24.93 30.66
N LYS A 127 0.10 26.25 30.50
CA LYS A 127 1.17 27.25 30.44
C LYS A 127 2.01 27.29 31.71
N GLU A 128 1.38 27.21 32.88
CA GLU A 128 2.10 27.17 34.15
C GLU A 128 2.90 25.86 34.29
N TYR A 129 2.37 24.74 33.82
CA TYR A 129 3.09 23.47 33.79
C TYR A 129 4.31 23.52 32.85
N ILE A 130 4.17 24.15 31.68
CA ILE A 130 5.30 24.36 30.74
C ILE A 130 6.42 25.14 31.43
N ASN A 131 6.09 26.26 32.07
CA ASN A 131 7.07 27.19 32.62
C ASN A 131 7.65 26.74 33.97
N ASN A 132 6.81 26.16 34.84
CA ASN A 132 7.11 25.96 36.26
C ASN A 132 6.69 24.57 36.79
N LYS A 133 6.23 23.65 35.93
CA LYS A 133 5.74 22.31 36.31
C LYS A 133 4.61 22.40 37.34
N GLN A 134 4.55 21.47 38.30
CA GLN A 134 3.53 21.43 39.37
C GLN A 134 3.82 22.48 40.47
N SER A 135 3.92 23.75 40.10
CA SER A 135 4.15 24.85 41.05
C SER A 135 2.95 25.06 41.99
N ASP A 136 3.13 25.85 43.05
CA ASP A 136 2.03 26.28 43.90
C ASP A 136 0.93 27.03 43.13
N GLU A 137 1.29 27.70 42.03
CA GLU A 137 0.33 28.41 41.18
C GLU A 137 -0.46 27.42 40.30
N TYR A 138 0.21 26.40 39.74
CA TYR A 138 -0.46 25.31 39.02
C TYR A 138 -1.54 24.66 39.91
N ILE A 139 -1.20 24.35 41.17
CA ILE A 139 -2.14 23.73 42.10
C ILE A 139 -3.36 24.64 42.38
N LYS A 140 -3.16 25.97 42.44
CA LYS A 140 -4.29 26.92 42.62
C LYS A 140 -5.19 26.98 41.39
N LEU A 141 -4.61 27.03 40.20
CA LEU A 141 -5.35 27.03 38.93
C LEU A 141 -6.14 25.73 38.78
N ARG A 142 -5.50 24.58 39.04
CA ARG A 142 -6.11 23.25 39.08
C ARG A 142 -7.30 23.20 40.03
N ASN A 143 -7.15 23.66 41.27
CA ASN A 143 -8.25 23.65 42.23
C ASN A 143 -9.39 24.57 41.80
N SER A 144 -9.07 25.71 41.17
CA SER A 144 -10.08 26.63 40.63
C SER A 144 -10.87 26.00 39.47
N PHE A 145 -10.20 25.20 38.63
CA PHE A 145 -10.85 24.42 37.58
C PHE A 145 -11.78 23.37 38.18
N LEU A 146 -11.29 22.57 39.12
CA LEU A 146 -12.05 21.49 39.75
C LEU A 146 -13.28 21.99 40.52
N ASP A 147 -13.20 23.17 41.14
CA ASP A 147 -14.34 23.80 41.81
C ASP A 147 -15.51 24.05 40.85
N ILE A 148 -15.24 24.32 39.57
CA ILE A 148 -16.25 24.48 38.53
C ILE A 148 -16.66 23.10 37.98
N TYR A 149 -15.67 22.32 37.52
CA TYR A 149 -15.87 21.03 36.82
C TYR A 149 -16.64 20.00 37.66
N ASN A 150 -16.50 20.01 38.99
CA ASN A 150 -17.25 19.11 39.88
C ASN A 150 -18.78 19.25 39.77
N ASN A 151 -19.30 20.36 39.20
CA ASN A 151 -20.73 20.53 38.93
C ASN A 151 -21.16 19.99 37.55
N TYR A 152 -20.21 19.56 36.74
CA TYR A 152 -20.36 19.18 35.32
C TYR A 152 -19.78 17.79 35.02
N THR A 153 -19.50 16.96 36.03
CA THR A 153 -18.85 15.65 35.83
C THR A 153 -19.63 14.65 34.98
N ASP A 154 -20.95 14.86 34.87
CA ASP A 154 -21.85 14.06 34.04
C ASP A 154 -22.16 14.74 32.69
N ASP A 155 -21.59 15.93 32.43
CA ASP A 155 -21.80 16.72 31.23
C ASP A 155 -20.74 16.40 30.17
N THR A 156 -21.13 15.61 29.18
CA THR A 156 -20.25 15.21 28.05
C THR A 156 -19.94 16.37 27.09
N GLU A 157 -20.68 17.48 27.13
CA GLU A 157 -20.49 18.61 26.20
C GLU A 157 -19.13 19.27 26.41
N PHE A 158 -18.70 19.42 27.67
CA PHE A 158 -17.39 20.01 27.97
C PHE A 158 -16.25 19.04 27.68
N ASP A 159 -16.40 17.76 28.00
CA ASP A 159 -15.41 16.73 27.67
C ASP A 159 -15.16 16.67 26.16
N ASN A 160 -16.23 16.70 25.35
CA ASN A 160 -16.11 16.72 23.89
C ASN A 160 -15.42 18.00 23.38
N ALA A 161 -15.77 19.17 23.91
CA ALA A 161 -15.09 20.42 23.55
C ALA A 161 -13.60 20.39 23.89
N MET A 162 -13.23 19.70 24.96
CA MET A 162 -11.83 19.55 25.36
C MET A 162 -11.08 18.50 24.54
N VAL A 163 -11.76 17.45 24.05
CA VAL A 163 -11.21 16.55 23.03
C VAL A 163 -10.92 17.33 21.76
N GLU A 164 -11.86 18.14 21.26
CA GLU A 164 -11.66 19.00 20.09
C GLU A 164 -10.49 19.98 20.30
N TYR A 165 -10.40 20.61 21.47
CA TYR A 165 -9.27 21.48 21.80
C TYR A 165 -7.92 20.75 21.82
N LEU A 166 -7.88 19.52 22.36
CA LEU A 166 -6.67 18.69 22.33
C LEU A 166 -6.30 18.25 20.91
N ASP A 167 -7.29 17.99 20.05
CA ASP A 167 -7.08 17.74 18.63
C ASP A 167 -6.48 18.96 17.92
N GLU A 168 -6.97 20.17 18.19
CA GLU A 168 -6.39 21.41 17.68
C GLU A 168 -4.92 21.57 18.12
N LYS A 169 -4.60 21.28 19.40
CA LYS A 169 -3.20 21.31 19.88
C LYS A 169 -2.33 20.24 19.26
N ASN A 170 -2.88 19.06 19.05
CA ASN A 170 -2.16 17.98 18.36
C ASN A 170 -1.87 18.35 16.89
N GLU A 171 -2.80 19.03 16.22
CA GLU A 171 -2.61 19.55 14.87
C GLU A 171 -1.60 20.72 14.83
N GLU A 172 -1.62 21.62 15.82
CA GLU A 172 -0.57 22.63 16.00
C GLU A 172 0.83 21.98 16.14
N PHE A 173 0.92 20.87 16.87
CA PHE A 173 2.16 20.10 17.02
C PHE A 173 2.62 19.49 15.68
N ARG A 174 1.72 18.81 14.96
CA ARG A 174 2.02 18.23 13.63
C ARG A 174 2.49 19.29 12.63
N ASN A 175 1.95 20.50 12.74
CA ASN A 175 2.35 21.66 11.94
C ASN A 175 3.57 22.40 12.49
N ASN A 176 4.30 21.84 13.46
CA ASN A 176 5.50 22.41 14.10
C ASN A 176 5.27 23.80 14.74
N THR A 177 4.03 24.12 15.12
CA THR A 177 3.68 25.40 15.78
C THR A 177 3.96 25.34 17.27
N ILE A 178 3.78 24.17 17.90
CA ILE A 178 4.18 23.89 19.27
C ILE A 178 5.16 22.71 19.32
N THR A 179 5.94 22.63 20.38
CA THR A 179 6.91 21.57 20.64
C THR A 179 6.25 20.35 21.29
N ALA A 180 6.95 19.20 21.28
CA ALA A 180 6.52 17.99 21.97
C ALA A 180 6.36 18.21 23.49
N ASP A 181 7.24 19.02 24.11
CA ASP A 181 7.15 19.36 25.53
C ASP A 181 5.89 20.19 25.85
N GLU A 182 5.50 21.09 24.94
CA GLU A 182 4.27 21.88 25.06
C GLU A 182 3.03 21.01 24.89
N LEU A 183 2.98 20.15 23.86
CA LEU A 183 1.87 19.21 23.68
C LEU A 183 1.75 18.24 24.86
N ASN A 184 2.87 17.73 25.37
CA ASN A 184 2.90 16.88 26.56
C ASN A 184 2.38 17.61 27.80
N ALA A 185 2.60 18.92 27.94
CA ALA A 185 2.05 19.71 29.04
C ALA A 185 0.51 19.84 28.95
N TYR A 186 -0.03 20.04 27.74
CA TYR A 186 -1.48 20.01 27.53
C TYR A 186 -2.04 18.62 27.86
N ALA A 187 -1.46 17.54 27.34
CA ALA A 187 -1.87 16.17 27.64
C ALA A 187 -1.79 15.85 29.15
N TYR A 188 -0.70 16.23 29.82
CA TYR A 188 -0.55 16.06 31.26
C TYR A 188 -1.67 16.78 32.03
N THR A 189 -1.95 18.03 31.65
CA THR A 189 -2.97 18.85 32.30
C THR A 189 -4.36 18.22 32.14
N GLY A 190 -4.70 17.70 30.96
CA GLY A 190 -5.94 16.96 30.75
C GLY A 190 -6.04 15.68 31.58
N ALA A 191 -4.96 14.90 31.67
CA ALA A 191 -4.94 13.70 32.50
C ALA A 191 -5.06 14.00 34.02
N ASP A 192 -4.61 15.17 34.49
CA ASP A 192 -4.71 15.58 35.90
C ASP A 192 -6.06 16.22 36.27
N LEU A 193 -6.68 16.94 35.34
CA LEU A 193 -7.92 17.68 35.58
C LEU A 193 -9.19 16.86 35.36
N PHE A 194 -9.18 15.94 34.40
CA PHE A 194 -10.36 15.16 34.07
C PHE A 194 -10.39 13.80 34.77
N ASN A 195 -11.59 13.25 34.96
CA ASN A 195 -11.76 11.94 35.58
C ASN A 195 -11.33 10.83 34.62
N GLY A 196 -10.90 9.68 35.15
CA GLY A 196 -10.40 8.54 34.36
C GLY A 196 -11.45 7.82 33.50
N TYR A 197 -12.68 8.31 33.44
CA TYR A 197 -13.76 7.79 32.59
C TYR A 197 -14.21 8.80 31.52
N SER A 198 -13.57 9.97 31.45
CA SER A 198 -13.89 11.03 30.49
C SER A 198 -13.14 10.82 29.17
N SER A 199 -13.76 11.23 28.07
CA SER A 199 -13.11 11.21 26.75
C SER A 199 -11.88 12.14 26.69
N ALA A 200 -11.91 13.27 27.42
CA ALA A 200 -10.78 14.18 27.53
C ALA A 200 -9.57 13.55 28.23
N TYR A 201 -9.79 12.75 29.29
CA TYR A 201 -8.73 11.98 29.94
C TYR A 201 -8.13 10.92 29.02
N ASP A 202 -8.99 10.16 28.32
CA ASP A 202 -8.56 9.12 27.38
C ASP A 202 -7.70 9.73 26.26
N LYS A 203 -8.15 10.84 25.66
CA LYS A 203 -7.42 11.57 24.62
C LYS A 203 -6.07 12.06 25.12
N SER A 204 -6.05 12.66 26.31
CA SER A 204 -4.83 13.14 26.96
C SER A 204 -3.81 12.02 27.19
N THR A 205 -4.27 10.87 27.68
CA THR A 205 -3.42 9.71 27.94
C THR A 205 -2.83 9.14 26.65
N ARG A 206 -3.60 9.10 25.57
CA ARG A 206 -3.12 8.67 24.24
C ARG A 206 -2.01 9.58 23.73
N ILE A 207 -2.24 10.90 23.70
CA ILE A 207 -1.22 11.87 23.29
C ILE A 207 0.07 11.70 24.11
N ALA A 208 -0.04 11.55 25.43
CA ALA A 208 1.12 11.36 26.29
C ALA A 208 1.88 10.05 26.01
N ASN A 209 1.18 8.96 25.69
CA ASN A 209 1.79 7.68 25.34
C ASN A 209 2.51 7.75 23.99
N ASP A 210 1.91 8.36 22.97
CA ASP A 210 2.52 8.48 21.66
C ASP A 210 3.76 9.38 21.70
N LEU A 211 3.71 10.47 22.47
CA LEU A 211 4.86 11.35 22.68
C LEU A 211 6.03 10.67 23.39
N GLN A 212 5.79 9.67 24.23
CA GLN A 212 6.89 8.87 24.81
C GLN A 212 7.63 8.05 23.75
N ASN A 213 6.94 7.65 22.68
CA ASN A 213 7.49 6.87 21.59
C ASN A 213 7.99 7.73 20.42
N ILE A 214 7.82 9.05 20.45
CA ILE A 214 8.12 9.90 19.27
C ILE A 214 9.57 9.82 18.80
N GLN A 215 10.53 9.77 19.71
CA GLN A 215 11.96 9.62 19.35
C GLN A 215 12.24 8.26 18.72
N LYS A 216 11.50 7.24 19.15
CA LYS A 216 11.56 5.91 18.55
C LYS A 216 11.00 5.99 17.13
N TYR A 217 9.79 6.52 16.93
CA TYR A 217 9.21 6.68 15.59
C TYR A 217 10.11 7.47 14.64
N GLU A 218 10.75 8.55 15.10
CA GLU A 218 11.71 9.30 14.29
C GLU A 218 12.96 8.48 13.93
N THR A 219 13.48 7.68 14.86
CA THR A 219 14.63 6.80 14.57
C THR A 219 14.29 5.78 13.49
N HIS A 220 13.13 5.12 13.61
CA HIS A 220 12.66 4.16 12.63
C HIS A 220 12.35 4.83 11.28
N TYR A 221 11.77 6.04 11.28
CA TYR A 221 11.52 6.80 10.06
C TYR A 221 12.83 7.18 9.36
N GLN A 222 13.87 7.58 10.11
CA GLN A 222 15.19 7.87 9.55
C GLN A 222 15.87 6.63 8.97
N GLU A 223 15.64 5.45 9.53
CA GLU A 223 16.12 4.18 8.96
C GLU A 223 15.42 3.88 7.63
N ALA A 224 14.08 3.97 7.58
CA ALA A 224 13.31 3.83 6.35
C ALA A 224 13.73 4.82 5.26
N GLN A 225 13.91 6.09 5.64
CA GLN A 225 14.42 7.14 4.74
C GLN A 225 15.84 6.83 4.26
N GLY A 226 16.67 6.22 5.12
CA GLY A 226 18.00 5.76 4.76
C GLY A 226 17.97 4.72 3.63
N TYR A 227 17.04 3.77 3.64
CA TYR A 227 16.87 2.85 2.51
C TYR A 227 16.47 3.58 1.23
N PHE A 228 15.52 4.51 1.32
CA PHE A 228 15.10 5.33 0.18
C PHE A 228 16.27 6.13 -0.43
N ASP A 229 17.05 6.82 0.41
CA ASP A 229 18.15 7.68 0.00
C ASP A 229 19.34 6.90 -0.60
N ASN A 230 19.41 5.58 -0.38
CA ASN A 230 20.41 4.68 -0.95
C ASN A 230 19.86 3.85 -2.14
N ASP A 231 18.74 4.25 -2.74
CA ASP A 231 18.08 3.57 -3.85
C ASP A 231 17.62 2.12 -3.54
N GLN A 232 17.43 1.80 -2.25
CA GLN A 232 16.96 0.51 -1.74
C GLN A 232 15.44 0.54 -1.55
N TYR A 233 14.70 0.72 -2.66
CA TYR A 233 13.27 0.99 -2.64
C TYR A 233 12.43 -0.19 -2.14
N TYR A 234 12.82 -1.44 -2.41
CA TYR A 234 12.14 -2.63 -1.85
C TYR A 234 12.26 -2.66 -0.33
N GLU A 235 13.48 -2.52 0.19
CA GLU A 235 13.75 -2.51 1.62
C GLU A 235 13.06 -1.34 2.32
N CYS A 236 13.01 -0.17 1.67
CA CYS A 236 12.26 0.98 2.18
C CYS A 236 10.76 0.68 2.30
N TYR A 237 10.16 0.10 1.25
CA TYR A 237 8.74 -0.26 1.25
C TYR A 237 8.40 -1.26 2.34
N ASP A 238 9.14 -2.38 2.40
CA ASP A 238 8.90 -3.46 3.37
C ASP A 238 9.04 -2.94 4.80
N TYR A 239 10.09 -2.15 5.07
CA TYR A 239 10.28 -1.57 6.39
C TYR A 239 9.12 -0.63 6.77
N CYS A 240 8.63 0.20 5.84
CA CYS A 240 7.48 1.05 6.12
C CYS A 240 6.20 0.24 6.42
N VAL A 241 5.96 -0.84 5.69
CA VAL A 241 4.81 -1.74 5.93
C VAL A 241 4.89 -2.36 7.33
N ASP A 242 6.06 -2.90 7.70
CA ASP A 242 6.27 -3.51 9.02
C ASP A 242 6.05 -2.50 10.16
N GLU A 243 6.52 -1.27 10.00
CA GLU A 243 6.34 -0.21 11.00
C GLU A 243 4.88 0.23 11.12
N LEU A 244 4.17 0.36 10.00
CA LEU A 244 2.73 0.66 9.95
C LEU A 244 1.92 -0.42 10.66
N ASP A 245 2.18 -1.69 10.38
CA ASP A 245 1.48 -2.81 11.00
C ASP A 245 1.78 -2.94 12.50
N TYR A 246 3.03 -2.72 12.90
CA TYR A 246 3.45 -2.93 14.29
C TYR A 246 3.04 -1.78 15.21
N TYR A 247 3.26 -0.52 14.80
CA TYR A 247 3.02 0.65 15.67
C TYR A 247 1.70 1.36 15.40
N PHE A 248 1.12 1.22 14.21
CA PHE A 248 0.01 2.05 13.75
C PHE A 248 -1.22 1.25 13.28
N SER A 249 -1.28 -0.07 13.56
CA SER A 249 -2.43 -0.94 13.20
C SER A 249 -3.75 -0.58 13.88
N TYR A 250 -3.75 0.34 14.84
CA TYR A 250 -4.94 0.94 15.42
C TYR A 250 -4.95 2.43 15.02
N GLU A 251 -6.01 2.88 14.33
CA GLU A 251 -6.17 4.15 13.57
C GLU A 251 -5.92 5.50 14.32
N ASP A 252 -5.28 5.52 15.49
CA ASP A 252 -5.17 6.70 16.36
C ASP A 252 -3.72 7.17 16.58
N ASP A 253 -2.90 7.26 15.53
CA ASP A 253 -1.59 7.92 15.63
C ASP A 253 -1.74 9.42 15.87
N THR A 254 -1.48 9.90 17.09
CA THR A 254 -1.54 11.34 17.37
C THR A 254 -0.33 12.10 16.84
N THR A 255 0.81 11.45 16.61
CA THR A 255 2.08 12.10 16.23
C THR A 255 2.20 12.47 14.75
N GLY A 256 1.48 11.78 13.86
CA GLY A 256 1.53 11.98 12.41
C GLY A 256 2.63 11.18 11.70
N TYR A 257 3.30 10.26 12.38
CA TYR A 257 4.32 9.39 11.77
C TYR A 257 3.73 8.32 10.86
N SER A 258 2.54 7.80 11.16
CA SER A 258 1.79 6.91 10.26
C SER A 258 1.70 7.49 8.85
N GLN A 259 1.28 8.76 8.73
CA GLN A 259 1.20 9.45 7.44
C GLN A 259 2.59 9.65 6.79
N LYS A 260 3.63 9.91 7.59
CA LYS A 260 5.01 10.01 7.08
C LYS A 260 5.46 8.67 6.48
N PHE A 261 5.26 7.56 7.18
CA PHE A 261 5.59 6.21 6.70
C PHE A 261 4.76 5.82 5.47
N GLU A 262 3.45 6.07 5.47
CA GLU A 262 2.57 5.84 4.30
C GLU A 262 3.08 6.59 3.07
N THR A 263 3.41 7.87 3.23
CA THR A 263 3.91 8.69 2.12
C THR A 263 5.26 8.19 1.60
N LEU A 264 6.16 7.76 2.49
CA LEU A 264 7.47 7.23 2.11
C LEU A 264 7.33 5.86 1.41
N LYS A 265 6.47 4.98 1.92
CA LYS A 265 6.13 3.69 1.32
C LYS A 265 5.63 3.86 -0.12
N ASP A 266 4.65 4.73 -0.34
CA ASP A 266 4.08 4.98 -1.66
C ASP A 266 5.13 5.57 -2.62
N ASN A 267 5.96 6.50 -2.13
CA ASN A 267 7.07 7.06 -2.92
C ASN A 267 8.11 5.98 -3.29
N ALA A 268 8.44 5.08 -2.38
CA ALA A 268 9.39 3.99 -2.61
C ALA A 268 8.85 3.03 -3.68
N TYR A 269 7.59 2.63 -3.55
CA TYR A 269 6.91 1.79 -4.53
C TYR A 269 6.89 2.44 -5.92
N ASP A 270 6.51 3.72 -6.01
CA ASP A 270 6.39 4.42 -7.28
C ASP A 270 7.75 4.70 -7.95
N THR A 271 8.76 5.10 -7.17
CA THR A 271 10.12 5.37 -7.67
C THR A 271 10.83 4.09 -8.07
N GLY A 272 10.68 3.03 -7.28
CA GLY A 272 11.31 1.73 -7.50
C GLY A 272 10.93 1.08 -8.84
N LYS A 273 9.68 1.25 -9.30
CA LYS A 273 9.22 0.71 -10.60
C LYS A 273 10.13 1.11 -11.76
N THR A 274 10.43 2.40 -11.87
CA THR A 274 11.29 2.91 -12.95
C THR A 274 12.75 2.59 -12.68
N TYR A 275 13.20 2.78 -11.45
CA TYR A 275 14.60 2.55 -11.09
C TYR A 275 15.05 1.11 -11.38
N TYR A 276 14.32 0.10 -10.89
CA TYR A 276 14.75 -1.29 -11.06
C TYR A 276 14.65 -1.76 -12.51
N LEU A 277 13.66 -1.28 -13.28
CA LEU A 277 13.59 -1.59 -14.72
C LEU A 277 14.78 -0.98 -15.47
N ASP A 278 15.18 0.24 -15.14
CA ASP A 278 16.38 0.87 -15.72
C ASP A 278 17.65 0.11 -15.35
N GLN A 279 17.77 -0.40 -14.11
CA GLN A 279 18.88 -1.26 -13.69
C GLN A 279 18.92 -2.58 -14.47
N ALA A 280 17.77 -3.22 -14.69
CA ALA A 280 17.68 -4.43 -15.52
C ALA A 280 18.11 -4.15 -16.97
N ASN A 281 17.62 -3.05 -17.57
CA ASN A 281 18.00 -2.64 -18.92
C ASN A 281 19.49 -2.30 -19.03
N ALA A 282 20.08 -1.67 -18.02
CA ALA A 282 21.51 -1.40 -17.97
C ALA A 282 22.32 -2.70 -17.89
N ALA A 283 21.91 -3.66 -17.05
CA ALA A 283 22.55 -4.97 -16.97
C ALA A 283 22.50 -5.72 -18.32
N VAL A 284 21.36 -5.68 -19.03
CA VAL A 284 21.25 -6.18 -20.41
C VAL A 284 22.24 -5.51 -21.34
N ALA A 285 22.28 -4.17 -21.36
CA ALA A 285 23.18 -3.42 -22.24
C ALA A 285 24.67 -3.66 -21.96
N GLU A 286 25.00 -4.02 -20.73
CA GLU A 286 26.36 -4.37 -20.27
C GLU A 286 26.70 -5.86 -20.48
N GLY A 287 25.75 -6.68 -20.93
CA GLY A 287 25.91 -8.13 -21.10
C GLY A 287 25.89 -8.92 -19.79
N ARG A 288 25.45 -8.32 -18.68
CA ARG A 288 25.27 -8.97 -17.37
C ARG A 288 23.88 -9.62 -17.30
N LEU A 289 23.67 -10.66 -18.12
CA LEU A 289 22.35 -11.25 -18.33
C LEU A 289 21.77 -11.91 -17.07
N ASP A 290 22.60 -12.61 -16.28
CA ASP A 290 22.13 -13.23 -15.02
C ASP A 290 21.65 -12.19 -14.02
N ASP A 291 22.39 -11.09 -13.85
CA ASP A 291 21.99 -9.97 -13.00
C ASP A 291 20.67 -9.34 -13.49
N ALA A 292 20.51 -9.17 -14.81
CA ALA A 292 19.28 -8.65 -15.39
C ALA A 292 18.08 -9.56 -15.08
N LYS A 293 18.23 -10.88 -15.25
CA LYS A 293 17.19 -11.87 -14.95
C LYS A 293 16.80 -11.85 -13.47
N GLU A 294 17.78 -11.75 -12.56
CA GLU A 294 17.50 -11.64 -11.12
C GLU A 294 16.68 -10.38 -10.78
N ILE A 295 17.04 -9.23 -11.37
CA ILE A 295 16.32 -7.98 -11.16
C ILE A 295 14.90 -8.06 -11.73
N LEU A 296 14.74 -8.59 -12.95
CA LEU A 296 13.43 -8.72 -13.60
C LEU A 296 12.49 -9.66 -12.83
N GLN A 297 13.01 -10.78 -12.32
CA GLN A 297 12.24 -11.68 -11.48
C GLN A 297 11.74 -10.97 -10.21
N LYS A 298 12.61 -10.22 -9.54
CA LYS A 298 12.21 -9.42 -8.36
C LYS A 298 11.14 -8.37 -8.70
N ILE A 299 11.23 -7.73 -9.87
CA ILE A 299 10.22 -6.78 -10.34
C ILE A 299 8.87 -7.49 -10.52
N ASP A 300 8.84 -8.63 -11.20
CA ASP A 300 7.61 -9.35 -11.48
C ASP A 300 6.95 -9.88 -10.19
N GLU A 301 7.76 -10.36 -9.23
CA GLU A 301 7.30 -10.83 -7.92
C GLU A 301 6.74 -9.69 -7.05
N PHE A 302 7.42 -8.54 -6.98
CA PHE A 302 7.05 -7.45 -6.08
C PHE A 302 5.97 -6.53 -6.66
N TYR A 303 6.00 -6.25 -7.96
CA TYR A 303 5.09 -5.30 -8.61
C TYR A 303 3.89 -5.96 -9.28
N GLU A 304 3.77 -7.29 -9.23
CA GLU A 304 2.62 -8.08 -9.69
C GLU A 304 2.10 -7.67 -11.09
N GLY A 305 3.01 -7.42 -12.03
CA GLY A 305 2.68 -7.06 -13.41
C GLY A 305 2.30 -5.59 -13.67
N THR A 306 2.45 -4.71 -12.68
CA THR A 306 2.29 -3.25 -12.89
C THR A 306 3.44 -2.62 -13.68
N VAL A 307 4.58 -3.32 -13.80
CA VAL A 307 5.74 -2.96 -14.63
C VAL A 307 5.79 -3.86 -15.86
N ASN A 308 5.92 -3.30 -17.05
CA ASN A 308 6.06 -4.09 -18.28
C ASN A 308 7.52 -4.52 -18.49
N THR A 309 7.84 -5.75 -18.11
CA THR A 309 9.17 -6.37 -18.17
C THR A 309 9.44 -7.16 -19.45
N ALA A 310 8.44 -7.35 -20.32
CA ALA A 310 8.52 -8.29 -21.45
C ALA A 310 9.69 -8.01 -22.42
N ALA A 311 9.92 -6.74 -22.76
CA ALA A 311 11.01 -6.37 -23.67
C ALA A 311 12.41 -6.57 -23.02
N ALA A 312 12.51 -6.37 -21.71
CA ALA A 312 13.75 -6.56 -20.98
C ALA A 312 14.08 -8.06 -20.87
N TRP A 313 13.10 -8.90 -20.53
CA TRP A 313 13.22 -10.36 -20.56
C TRP A 313 13.66 -10.88 -21.92
N GLU A 314 13.01 -10.42 -23.00
CA GLU A 314 13.38 -10.81 -24.36
C GLU A 314 14.83 -10.49 -24.70
N SER A 315 15.34 -9.37 -24.18
CA SER A 315 16.73 -8.96 -24.39
C SER A 315 17.74 -9.76 -23.56
N THR A 316 17.29 -10.63 -22.65
CA THR A 316 18.15 -11.57 -21.91
C THR A 316 18.34 -12.91 -22.62
N HIS A 317 17.63 -13.15 -23.72
CA HIS A 317 17.72 -14.39 -24.49
C HIS A 317 18.89 -14.37 -25.47
N GLU A 318 19.46 -15.55 -25.74
CA GLU A 318 20.46 -15.70 -26.78
C GLU A 318 19.83 -15.56 -28.18
N ALA A 319 20.62 -15.10 -29.16
CA ALA A 319 20.13 -14.75 -30.49
C ALA A 319 19.41 -15.90 -31.22
N TRP A 320 19.70 -17.15 -30.88
CA TRP A 320 19.10 -18.34 -31.49
C TRP A 320 17.73 -18.71 -30.88
N MET A 321 17.45 -18.30 -29.64
CA MET A 321 16.30 -18.77 -28.87
C MET A 321 14.98 -18.33 -29.49
N THR A 322 14.80 -17.04 -29.73
CA THR A 322 13.55 -16.51 -30.31
C THR A 322 13.27 -17.04 -31.72
N PRO A 323 14.25 -17.09 -32.64
CA PRO A 323 14.09 -17.76 -33.94
C PRO A 323 13.64 -19.21 -33.83
N TYR A 324 14.12 -19.98 -32.84
CA TYR A 324 13.65 -21.36 -32.62
C TYR A 324 12.20 -21.41 -32.15
N VAL A 325 11.80 -20.57 -31.21
CA VAL A 325 10.39 -20.47 -30.75
C VAL A 325 9.47 -20.18 -31.94
N GLU A 326 9.80 -19.18 -32.75
CA GLU A 326 9.01 -18.79 -33.92
C GLU A 326 8.95 -19.88 -34.99
N TYR A 327 10.06 -20.60 -35.18
CA TYR A 327 10.17 -21.68 -36.15
C TYR A 327 9.33 -22.89 -35.73
N ILE A 328 9.44 -23.35 -34.47
CA ILE A 328 8.67 -24.49 -33.94
C ILE A 328 7.17 -24.24 -34.07
N ALA A 329 6.71 -23.02 -33.76
CA ALA A 329 5.30 -22.65 -33.89
C ALA A 329 4.73 -22.82 -35.31
N ASN A 330 5.60 -22.85 -36.33
CA ASN A 330 5.22 -22.96 -37.74
C ASN A 330 5.81 -24.18 -38.46
N ILE A 331 6.50 -25.08 -37.75
CA ILE A 331 7.35 -26.11 -38.37
C ILE A 331 6.57 -27.05 -39.30
N ASN A 332 5.34 -27.43 -38.93
CA ASN A 332 4.49 -28.30 -39.75
C ASN A 332 4.05 -27.65 -41.08
N ASN A 333 4.16 -26.33 -41.20
CA ASN A 333 3.90 -25.61 -42.45
C ASN A 333 5.16 -25.48 -43.32
N THR A 334 6.36 -25.57 -42.75
CA THR A 334 7.64 -25.30 -43.44
C THR A 334 8.45 -26.55 -43.75
N VAL A 335 8.40 -27.57 -42.90
CA VAL A 335 9.25 -28.77 -42.95
C VAL A 335 9.30 -29.43 -44.32
N LYS A 336 8.18 -29.48 -45.05
CA LYS A 336 8.10 -30.07 -46.40
C LYS A 336 8.96 -29.33 -47.42
N ASN A 337 9.00 -28.00 -47.35
CA ASN A 337 9.85 -27.18 -48.22
C ASN A 337 11.31 -27.31 -47.81
N ASP A 338 11.56 -27.36 -46.50
CA ASP A 338 12.93 -27.46 -45.96
C ASP A 338 13.57 -28.78 -46.38
N MET A 339 12.85 -29.91 -46.28
CA MET A 339 13.29 -31.23 -46.77
C MET A 339 13.72 -31.23 -48.23
N ALA A 340 12.96 -30.56 -49.10
CA ALA A 340 13.26 -30.49 -50.53
C ALA A 340 14.57 -29.74 -50.83
N SER A 341 15.03 -28.92 -49.88
CA SER A 341 16.27 -28.13 -49.95
C SER A 341 17.39 -28.65 -49.05
N ALA A 342 17.16 -29.74 -48.32
CA ALA A 342 18.11 -30.30 -47.37
C ALA A 342 19.37 -30.81 -48.08
N PRO A 343 20.57 -30.59 -47.52
CA PRO A 343 21.79 -31.12 -48.09
C PRO A 343 21.84 -32.65 -47.94
N ALA A 344 22.34 -33.33 -48.98
CA ALA A 344 22.64 -34.76 -48.89
C ALA A 344 23.88 -34.99 -48.01
N THR A 345 23.86 -36.08 -47.23
CA THR A 345 24.97 -36.51 -46.38
C THR A 345 25.47 -37.87 -46.87
N GLY A 346 26.73 -37.95 -47.31
CA GLY A 346 27.24 -39.20 -47.91
C GLY A 346 26.49 -39.61 -49.19
N ASP A 347 26.65 -40.88 -49.59
CA ASP A 347 26.14 -41.37 -50.87
C ASP A 347 24.66 -41.80 -50.83
N TYR A 348 24.17 -42.22 -49.65
CA TYR A 348 22.84 -42.83 -49.50
C TYR A 348 21.94 -42.12 -48.47
N ASN A 349 22.23 -40.87 -48.12
CA ASN A 349 21.35 -40.05 -47.28
C ASN A 349 20.97 -38.73 -47.98
N ASP A 350 19.94 -38.78 -48.83
CA ASP A 350 19.44 -37.61 -49.56
C ASP A 350 17.95 -37.37 -49.22
N PRO A 351 17.65 -36.45 -48.28
CA PRO A 351 16.28 -36.20 -47.85
C PRO A 351 15.35 -35.73 -48.96
N SER A 352 15.88 -35.10 -50.02
CA SER A 352 15.09 -34.61 -51.15
C SER A 352 14.43 -35.73 -51.97
N LYS A 353 14.90 -36.98 -51.80
CA LYS A 353 14.36 -38.16 -52.46
C LYS A 353 13.25 -38.87 -51.66
N MET A 354 12.95 -38.42 -50.44
CA MET A 354 11.92 -39.01 -49.59
C MET A 354 10.52 -38.49 -49.92
N ASP A 355 9.49 -39.28 -49.60
CA ASP A 355 8.10 -38.83 -49.68
C ASP A 355 7.75 -37.96 -48.47
N SER A 356 7.74 -36.65 -48.64
CA SER A 356 7.46 -35.67 -47.59
C SER A 356 5.97 -35.43 -47.33
N ASN A 357 5.05 -36.12 -48.03
CA ASN A 357 3.62 -35.83 -47.92
C ASN A 357 3.03 -36.15 -46.54
N TYR A 358 3.63 -37.11 -45.83
CA TYR A 358 3.14 -37.64 -44.55
C TYR A 358 3.88 -37.11 -43.32
N VAL A 359 4.87 -36.23 -43.50
CA VAL A 359 5.66 -35.71 -42.39
C VAL A 359 4.82 -34.83 -41.48
N TYR A 360 4.87 -35.15 -40.19
CA TYR A 360 4.25 -34.37 -39.11
C TYR A 360 5.18 -34.35 -37.89
N ILE A 361 5.61 -33.15 -37.51
CA ILE A 361 6.38 -32.94 -36.29
C ILE A 361 5.41 -32.85 -35.11
N SER A 362 5.65 -33.66 -34.08
CA SER A 362 4.90 -33.59 -32.83
C SER A 362 5.76 -33.14 -31.65
N GLU A 363 7.07 -33.35 -31.71
CA GLU A 363 7.96 -33.06 -30.61
C GLU A 363 9.28 -32.46 -31.08
N PHE A 364 10.00 -31.84 -30.14
CA PHE A 364 11.33 -31.32 -30.37
C PHE A 364 12.26 -31.58 -29.18
N THR A 365 13.56 -31.50 -29.42
CA THR A 365 14.60 -31.44 -28.39
C THR A 365 15.74 -30.54 -28.86
N LEU A 366 16.60 -30.12 -27.93
CA LEU A 366 17.78 -29.30 -28.19
C LEU A 366 19.06 -30.08 -27.82
N HIS A 367 20.06 -30.05 -28.69
CA HIS A 367 21.37 -30.67 -28.42
C HIS A 367 22.47 -29.98 -29.23
N ASP A 368 23.59 -29.63 -28.60
CA ASP A 368 24.76 -29.03 -29.26
C ASP A 368 25.66 -30.12 -29.87
N PHE A 369 25.43 -30.44 -31.16
CA PHE A 369 26.14 -31.51 -31.86
C PHE A 369 27.54 -31.12 -32.31
N ASP A 370 27.86 -29.83 -32.42
CA ASP A 370 29.17 -29.36 -32.92
C ASP A 370 30.01 -28.62 -31.87
N GLY A 371 29.48 -28.45 -30.66
CA GLY A 371 30.15 -27.86 -29.51
C GLY A 371 30.37 -26.35 -29.64
N ASN A 372 29.58 -25.67 -30.48
CA ASN A 372 29.74 -24.25 -30.74
C ASN A 372 28.99 -23.35 -29.72
N GLY A 373 28.22 -23.95 -28.80
CA GLY A 373 27.43 -23.27 -27.78
C GLY A 373 26.00 -22.92 -28.20
N ILE A 374 25.63 -23.12 -29.46
CA ILE A 374 24.28 -22.98 -29.99
C ILE A 374 23.74 -24.39 -30.21
N PRO A 375 22.70 -24.83 -29.48
CA PRO A 375 22.16 -26.16 -29.69
C PRO A 375 21.48 -26.27 -31.06
N GLU A 376 21.58 -27.43 -31.69
CA GLU A 376 20.70 -27.80 -32.78
C GLU A 376 19.30 -28.10 -32.27
N LEU A 377 18.31 -27.61 -33.01
CA LEU A 377 16.91 -27.99 -32.86
C LEU A 377 16.67 -29.32 -33.59
N ILE A 378 16.29 -30.36 -32.85
CA ILE A 378 15.92 -31.66 -33.39
C ILE A 378 14.40 -31.77 -33.33
N ALA A 379 13.74 -31.67 -34.47
CA ALA A 379 12.30 -31.90 -34.58
C ALA A 379 12.02 -33.36 -34.94
N ILE A 380 11.01 -33.95 -34.32
CA ILE A 380 10.76 -35.40 -34.34
C ILE A 380 9.41 -35.70 -34.97
N ASP A 381 9.43 -36.55 -35.99
CA ASP A 381 8.26 -37.23 -36.56
C ASP A 381 8.27 -38.69 -36.09
N TYR A 382 7.45 -38.99 -35.07
CA TYR A 382 7.33 -40.34 -34.51
C TYR A 382 6.64 -41.34 -35.43
N ASP A 383 5.79 -40.89 -36.35
CA ASP A 383 5.06 -41.81 -37.22
C ASP A 383 6.00 -42.48 -38.24
N HIS A 384 7.11 -41.80 -38.55
CA HIS A 384 8.09 -42.23 -39.53
C HIS A 384 9.50 -42.41 -38.94
N ASP A 385 9.68 -42.32 -37.62
CA ASP A 385 10.98 -42.35 -36.93
C ASP A 385 12.02 -41.39 -37.54
N LEU A 386 11.58 -40.22 -38.03
CA LEU A 386 12.45 -39.23 -38.66
C LEU A 386 12.79 -38.08 -37.72
N GLU A 387 14.06 -37.70 -37.75
CA GLU A 387 14.56 -36.57 -36.99
C GLU A 387 15.15 -35.53 -37.94
N PHE A 388 14.70 -34.30 -37.77
CA PHE A 388 15.05 -33.15 -38.58
C PHE A 388 15.94 -32.25 -37.75
N VAL A 389 17.20 -32.10 -38.17
CA VAL A 389 18.19 -31.34 -37.41
C VAL A 389 18.34 -29.96 -38.03
N TYR A 390 18.05 -28.93 -37.26
CA TYR A 390 18.14 -27.53 -37.63
C TYR A 390 19.22 -26.84 -36.81
N THR A 391 19.89 -25.86 -37.40
CA THR A 391 20.81 -24.97 -36.70
C THR A 391 20.41 -23.52 -36.93
N TYR A 392 20.83 -22.65 -36.02
CA TYR A 392 20.68 -21.21 -36.16
C TYR A 392 21.87 -20.63 -36.93
N ASP A 393 21.59 -19.92 -38.01
CA ASP A 393 22.60 -19.15 -38.74
C ASP A 393 22.06 -17.82 -39.20
N SER A 394 22.79 -16.76 -38.81
CA SER A 394 22.63 -15.42 -39.36
C SER A 394 21.16 -14.98 -39.44
N ASP A 395 20.47 -15.09 -38.30
CA ASP A 395 19.05 -14.73 -38.09
C ASP A 395 18.02 -15.72 -38.69
N LYS A 396 18.43 -16.95 -39.03
CA LYS A 396 17.52 -17.95 -39.61
C LYS A 396 17.74 -19.34 -39.06
N VAL A 397 16.65 -20.09 -38.98
CA VAL A 397 16.67 -21.53 -38.71
C VAL A 397 16.84 -22.28 -40.03
N VAL A 398 17.83 -23.16 -40.11
CA VAL A 398 18.21 -23.86 -41.35
C VAL A 398 18.29 -25.36 -41.09
N LEU A 399 17.58 -26.14 -41.90
CA LEU A 399 17.68 -27.60 -41.89
C LEU A 399 19.07 -28.03 -42.36
N THR A 400 19.82 -28.71 -41.50
CA THR A 400 21.15 -29.25 -41.81
C THR A 400 21.07 -30.70 -42.26
N GLY A 401 20.08 -31.46 -41.81
CA GLY A 401 19.89 -32.84 -42.24
C GLY A 401 18.61 -33.49 -41.74
N VAL A 402 18.25 -34.60 -42.37
CA VAL A 402 17.16 -35.48 -41.97
C VAL A 402 17.73 -36.87 -41.84
N PHE A 403 17.43 -37.56 -40.74
CA PHE A 403 18.07 -38.82 -40.38
C PHE A 403 17.10 -39.76 -39.67
N TYR A 404 17.39 -41.05 -39.77
CA TYR A 404 17.01 -42.04 -38.76
C TYR A 404 18.21 -42.18 -37.80
N MET A 405 18.28 -41.43 -36.70
CA MET A 405 19.48 -41.48 -35.85
C MET A 405 19.43 -42.65 -34.87
N ASP A 406 20.42 -43.54 -34.98
CA ASP A 406 20.79 -44.47 -33.92
C ASP A 406 21.91 -43.80 -33.10
N ARG A 407 21.58 -43.28 -31.92
CA ARG A 407 22.44 -42.33 -31.21
C ARG A 407 23.68 -42.99 -30.59
N ILE A 408 24.81 -42.27 -30.54
CA ILE A 408 26.07 -42.73 -29.93
C ILE A 408 26.08 -42.39 -28.45
N GLY A 409 26.44 -43.35 -27.59
CA GLY A 409 26.59 -43.07 -26.16
C GLY A 409 28.04 -42.83 -25.79
N ASP A 410 28.44 -41.59 -25.92
CA ASP A 410 29.44 -40.88 -25.13
C ASP A 410 29.36 -39.42 -25.57
N ASN A 411 29.97 -38.47 -24.85
CA ASN A 411 30.06 -37.04 -25.17
C ASN A 411 30.80 -36.76 -26.51
N SER A 412 30.39 -37.40 -27.61
CA SER A 412 31.00 -37.34 -28.93
C SER A 412 30.07 -36.59 -29.87
N PHE A 413 30.63 -35.61 -30.58
CA PHE A 413 30.05 -34.83 -31.67
C PHE A 413 29.69 -35.65 -32.93
N SER A 414 29.50 -36.96 -32.77
CA SER A 414 29.29 -37.93 -33.84
C SER A 414 27.98 -38.69 -33.61
N VAL A 415 27.27 -39.02 -34.69
CA VAL A 415 25.98 -39.72 -34.66
C VAL A 415 26.02 -40.90 -35.63
N VAL A 416 25.45 -42.04 -35.26
CA VAL A 416 25.22 -43.14 -36.21
C VAL A 416 23.82 -42.98 -36.80
N ILE A 417 23.70 -43.12 -38.12
CA ILE A 417 22.43 -42.99 -38.82
C ILE A 417 22.12 -44.26 -39.62
N ASN A 418 20.85 -44.64 -39.68
CA ASN A 418 20.36 -45.52 -40.73
C ASN A 418 20.14 -44.70 -42.00
N LEU A 419 20.49 -45.27 -43.15
CA LEU A 419 20.55 -44.53 -44.40
C LEU A 419 19.21 -44.50 -45.11
N LEU A 420 18.80 -43.30 -45.52
CA LEU A 420 17.45 -43.03 -46.03
C LEU A 420 17.18 -43.56 -47.44
N THR A 421 18.21 -43.63 -48.31
CA THR A 421 18.02 -43.78 -49.76
C THR A 421 18.79 -44.96 -50.36
N LEU A 422 18.99 -46.00 -49.54
CA LEU A 422 19.59 -47.25 -50.00
C LEU A 422 18.74 -47.91 -51.10
N PRO A 423 19.37 -48.55 -52.10
CA PRO A 423 18.64 -49.35 -53.09
C PRO A 423 17.91 -50.53 -52.43
N ASP A 424 16.82 -51.00 -53.05
CA ASP A 424 16.06 -52.15 -52.55
C ASP A 424 16.96 -53.36 -52.22
N GLY A 425 16.77 -53.91 -51.02
CA GLY A 425 17.53 -55.06 -50.51
C GLY A 425 18.93 -54.74 -49.96
N TRP A 426 19.31 -53.45 -49.92
CA TRP A 426 20.48 -52.99 -49.18
C TRP A 426 20.10 -52.49 -47.79
N GLU A 427 20.96 -52.78 -46.83
CA GLU A 427 20.92 -52.25 -45.47
C GLU A 427 22.26 -51.56 -45.18
N GLY A 428 22.29 -50.57 -44.29
CA GLY A 428 23.53 -49.88 -44.00
C GLY A 428 23.37 -48.74 -43.01
N ARG A 429 24.51 -48.29 -42.50
CA ARG A 429 24.62 -47.19 -41.56
C ARG A 429 25.85 -46.35 -41.84
N SER A 430 25.81 -45.11 -41.36
CA SER A 430 26.95 -44.19 -41.40
C SER A 430 27.18 -43.53 -40.05
N LEU A 431 28.45 -43.35 -39.70
CA LEU A 431 28.91 -42.44 -38.66
C LEU A 431 29.10 -41.06 -39.28
N ILE A 432 28.37 -40.07 -38.79
CA ILE A 432 28.42 -38.69 -39.27
C ILE A 432 28.81 -37.73 -38.14
N GLU A 433 29.41 -36.59 -38.50
CA GLU A 433 29.71 -35.49 -37.57
C GLU A 433 29.18 -34.17 -38.14
N LEU A 434 28.65 -33.32 -37.27
CA LEU A 434 28.26 -31.95 -37.63
C LEU A 434 29.44 -31.01 -37.41
N SER A 435 29.64 -30.08 -38.36
CA SER A 435 30.48 -28.91 -38.16
C SER A 435 29.82 -27.70 -38.80
N GLY A 436 29.31 -26.79 -37.96
CA GLY A 436 28.47 -25.66 -38.35
C GLY A 436 27.16 -26.14 -38.99
N LYS A 437 27.17 -26.32 -40.31
CA LYS A 437 25.98 -26.75 -41.08
C LYS A 437 26.17 -28.02 -41.87
N THR A 438 27.39 -28.54 -41.89
CA THR A 438 27.78 -29.61 -42.81
C THR A 438 27.92 -30.89 -42.03
N TRP A 439 27.10 -31.88 -42.40
CA TRP A 439 27.28 -33.25 -41.96
C TRP A 439 28.34 -33.93 -42.81
N THR A 440 29.34 -34.50 -42.15
CA THR A 440 30.43 -35.24 -42.81
C THR A 440 30.35 -36.71 -42.44
N GLU A 441 30.18 -37.58 -43.43
CA GLU A 441 30.34 -39.03 -43.26
C GLU A 441 31.81 -39.36 -42.97
N LYS A 442 32.06 -40.06 -41.86
CA LYS A 442 33.38 -40.52 -41.45
C LYS A 442 33.61 -41.97 -41.82
N GLU A 443 32.63 -42.79 -41.45
CA GLU A 443 32.65 -44.23 -41.60
C GLU A 443 31.26 -44.69 -42.07
N SER A 444 31.19 -45.65 -42.97
CA SER A 444 29.95 -46.20 -43.50
C SER A 444 30.07 -47.67 -43.86
N TYR A 445 28.97 -48.42 -43.69
CA TYR A 445 28.84 -49.74 -44.27
C TYR A 445 27.49 -49.91 -44.97
N TYR A 446 27.48 -50.68 -46.04
CA TYR A 446 26.28 -51.04 -46.78
C TYR A 446 26.38 -52.51 -47.23
N ALA A 447 25.33 -53.29 -46.99
CA ALA A 447 25.28 -54.72 -47.26
C ALA A 447 24.04 -55.09 -48.06
N ASN A 448 24.21 -55.91 -49.09
CA ASN A 448 23.14 -56.67 -49.73
C ASN A 448 23.43 -58.16 -49.53
N TYR A 449 22.77 -58.73 -48.53
CA TYR A 449 22.98 -60.12 -48.14
C TYR A 449 22.47 -61.12 -49.19
N ASN A 450 21.50 -60.73 -50.02
CA ASN A 450 20.98 -61.60 -51.09
C ASN A 450 21.97 -61.74 -52.25
N ASP A 451 22.65 -60.66 -52.58
CA ASP A 451 23.65 -60.61 -53.66
C ASP A 451 25.08 -60.87 -53.17
N GLU A 452 25.27 -61.10 -51.86
CA GLU A 452 26.58 -61.23 -51.20
C GLU A 452 27.53 -60.08 -51.52
N ARG A 453 27.00 -58.85 -51.57
CA ARG A 453 27.76 -57.62 -51.85
C ARG A 453 27.85 -56.75 -50.60
N TYR A 454 29.08 -56.38 -50.24
CA TYR A 454 29.36 -55.62 -49.03
C TYR A 454 30.28 -54.45 -49.35
N LYS A 455 30.01 -53.32 -48.74
CA LYS A 455 30.81 -52.10 -48.90
C LYS A 455 31.11 -51.49 -47.55
N VAL A 456 32.35 -51.01 -47.38
CA VAL A 456 32.77 -50.17 -46.27
C VAL A 456 33.45 -48.93 -46.85
N ASN A 457 32.99 -47.74 -46.45
CA ASN A 457 33.47 -46.44 -46.95
C ASN A 457 33.48 -46.38 -48.49
N GLY A 458 32.42 -46.91 -49.10
CA GLY A 458 32.23 -46.98 -50.56
C GLY A 458 33.04 -48.07 -51.31
N ASN A 459 33.97 -48.75 -50.64
CA ASN A 459 34.81 -49.79 -51.25
C ASN A 459 34.20 -51.17 -51.08
N ASP A 460 34.29 -52.02 -52.11
CA ASP A 460 33.88 -53.43 -52.01
C ASP A 460 34.79 -54.19 -51.03
N VAL A 461 34.19 -54.91 -50.08
CA VAL A 461 34.88 -55.64 -49.00
C VAL A 461 34.31 -57.05 -48.81
N THR A 462 34.96 -57.85 -47.96
CA THR A 462 34.44 -59.15 -47.51
C THR A 462 33.33 -59.00 -46.46
N ILE A 463 32.57 -60.08 -46.23
CA ILE A 463 31.54 -60.10 -45.17
C ILE A 463 32.14 -59.92 -43.78
N ASP A 464 33.36 -60.42 -43.53
CA ASP A 464 34.04 -60.29 -42.23
C ASP A 464 34.40 -58.84 -41.95
N GLU A 465 34.96 -58.12 -42.93
CA GLU A 465 35.27 -56.69 -42.84
C GLU A 465 34.00 -55.84 -42.64
N MET A 466 32.91 -56.17 -43.34
CA MET A 466 31.62 -55.48 -43.14
C MET A 466 31.04 -55.75 -41.74
N ASN A 467 31.11 -56.99 -41.26
CA ASN A 467 30.65 -57.34 -39.91
C ASN A 467 31.48 -56.65 -38.82
N GLU A 468 32.80 -56.50 -39.02
CA GLU A 468 33.65 -55.73 -38.11
C GLU A 468 33.19 -54.26 -38.01
N GLU A 469 32.94 -53.61 -39.17
CA GLU A 469 32.44 -52.23 -39.22
C GLU A 469 31.04 -52.09 -38.60
N SER A 470 30.13 -53.01 -38.94
CA SER A 470 28.77 -53.04 -38.37
C SER A 470 28.79 -53.22 -36.85
N ASN A 471 29.63 -54.13 -36.33
CA ASN A 471 29.81 -54.33 -34.89
C ASN A 471 30.42 -53.09 -34.23
N TYR A 472 31.38 -52.44 -34.88
CA TYR A 472 31.97 -51.21 -34.39
C TYR A 472 30.92 -50.09 -34.25
N MET A 473 30.04 -49.90 -35.25
CA MET A 473 28.94 -48.95 -35.15
C MET A 473 27.93 -49.33 -34.06
N ASN A 474 27.54 -50.60 -33.97
CA ASN A 474 26.64 -51.11 -32.91
C ASN A 474 27.20 -50.90 -31.50
N ASN A 475 28.52 -51.04 -31.32
CA ASN A 475 29.16 -50.82 -30.02
C ASN A 475 29.19 -49.34 -29.62
N ARG A 476 29.09 -48.43 -30.59
CA ARG A 476 29.03 -46.99 -30.35
C ARG A 476 27.61 -46.51 -30.13
N THR A 477 26.61 -47.20 -30.68
CA THR A 477 25.22 -46.86 -30.41
C THR A 477 24.85 -47.23 -28.96
N ASN A 478 24.80 -46.25 -28.05
CA ASN A 478 23.98 -46.37 -26.85
C ASN A 478 22.84 -45.37 -26.96
N SER A 479 21.64 -45.77 -26.57
CA SER A 479 20.47 -44.91 -26.60
C SER A 479 20.68 -43.66 -25.71
N ILE A 480 21.06 -42.52 -26.31
CA ILE A 480 20.87 -41.22 -25.67
C ILE A 480 19.37 -40.97 -25.63
N TYR A 481 18.82 -40.95 -24.42
CA TYR A 481 17.46 -40.48 -24.19
C TYR A 481 17.48 -38.95 -24.21
N PHE A 482 17.09 -38.35 -25.34
CA PHE A 482 16.71 -36.94 -25.32
C PHE A 482 15.34 -36.83 -24.65
N TYR A 483 15.21 -35.93 -23.70
CA TYR A 483 13.90 -35.47 -23.26
C TYR A 483 13.33 -34.62 -24.39
N SER A 484 12.32 -35.15 -25.05
CA SER A 484 11.57 -34.44 -26.07
C SER A 484 10.36 -33.74 -25.45
N TYR A 485 9.91 -32.69 -26.12
CA TYR A 485 8.85 -31.80 -25.65
C TYR A 485 7.81 -31.61 -26.75
N ASP A 486 6.53 -31.55 -26.36
CA ASP A 486 5.41 -31.34 -27.27
C ASP A 486 5.46 -29.93 -27.88
N ILE A 487 5.25 -29.82 -29.19
CA ILE A 487 5.24 -28.52 -29.90
C ILE A 487 3.89 -27.79 -29.85
N ASN A 488 2.82 -28.45 -29.36
CA ASN A 488 1.45 -27.92 -29.43
C ASN A 488 1.15 -26.82 -28.39
N ASP A 489 1.96 -26.69 -27.34
CA ASP A 489 1.84 -25.64 -26.33
C ASP A 489 2.94 -24.58 -26.54
N ALA A 490 2.54 -23.41 -27.03
CA ALA A 490 3.45 -22.32 -27.35
C ALA A 490 4.12 -21.70 -26.11
N ASP A 491 3.50 -21.80 -24.94
CA ASP A 491 4.06 -21.26 -23.71
C ASP A 491 5.08 -22.23 -23.12
N ASP A 492 4.82 -23.55 -23.22
CA ASP A 492 5.82 -24.58 -22.86
C ASP A 492 7.04 -24.49 -23.77
N VAL A 493 6.87 -24.36 -25.09
CA VAL A 493 7.98 -24.20 -26.05
C VAL A 493 8.87 -23.02 -25.67
N LYS A 494 8.28 -21.86 -25.35
CA LYS A 494 9.02 -20.68 -24.88
C LYS A 494 9.76 -20.96 -23.59
N SER A 495 9.07 -21.54 -22.60
CA SER A 495 9.66 -21.85 -21.31
C SER A 495 10.86 -22.77 -21.47
N ILE A 496 10.77 -23.81 -22.29
CA ILE A 496 11.86 -24.76 -22.53
C ILE A 496 13.05 -24.09 -23.23
N ILE A 497 12.80 -23.31 -24.28
CA ILE A 497 13.87 -22.68 -25.06
C ILE A 497 14.57 -21.59 -24.25
N TYR A 498 13.82 -20.69 -23.60
CA TYR A 498 14.39 -19.58 -22.85
C TYR A 498 15.03 -19.99 -21.51
N SER A 499 14.75 -21.21 -21.03
CA SER A 499 15.41 -21.78 -19.86
C SER A 499 16.57 -22.71 -20.21
N TYR A 500 16.84 -22.96 -21.49
CA TYR A 500 17.90 -23.87 -21.90
C TYR A 500 19.27 -23.34 -21.51
N THR A 501 20.00 -24.15 -20.74
CA THR A 501 21.44 -23.99 -20.51
C THR A 501 22.16 -25.15 -21.19
N ALA A 502 23.27 -24.86 -21.86
CA ALA A 502 24.17 -25.87 -22.40
C ALA A 502 24.96 -26.56 -21.27
N ASP A 503 24.26 -27.11 -20.27
CA ASP A 503 24.84 -27.90 -19.18
C ASP A 503 24.33 -29.34 -19.30
N ASN A 504 24.99 -30.13 -20.17
CA ASN A 504 25.29 -31.56 -20.03
C ASN A 504 26.23 -32.04 -21.14
#